data_AF-A0A3B6GQV4-F1
#
_entry.id   AF-A0A3B6GQV4-F1
#
_cell.length_a   1.000
_cell.length_b   1.000
_cell.length_c   1.000
_cell.angle_alpha   90.00
_cell.angle_beta   90.00
_cell.angle_gamma   90.00
#
_symmetry.space_group_name_H-M   'P 1'
#
loop_
_entity.id
_entity.type
_entity.pdbx_description
1 polymer ?
#
loop_
_entity_poly.entity_id
_entity_poly.type
_entity_poly.pdbx_seq_one_letter_code
_entity_poly.pdbx_strand_id
1 'polypeptide(L)'
;MANSEYEYVKREFEFDRRLPASNWIVVRIDGCHFHRFSKIHAFEKPNDENALRLMNACATSMLEKFPDIVFAYGVSDEYSFVFREETEFYQRRESKILSICVSYFTSVYGMKWKDFFPNKDLREPPYFDGRVVCYPNMKTIHDYLAWRQVDCHINNHYNTCFWMLVKSGKTEKEAQQTLKGTFSEDKNELLSQQFQVNYEDEPAMFRKGSSVYRDKVETKVKTDDYGNPIKRIRLAITVSNLDIIGPEFWGKHQYILQEGKYRYEYVKKFDDIRRLPCCNWIVVRISACQFDKFSLIHSFDKPNDETALSLMNASASLMMEQFPDIIFGYGFSNEYSFVFQENTELYQRNERLILSSCSSWFTSFYMMKWKEYFPSKELVQPPKFEAEVLCYPKPKIVCDYLSWRQAECHNRNQYNTCFWMLVKSGEDENKANEILKGTLSKDKNELLFQRFQMNYNNEPAMFRKGSCTYRQKVKVSEDVVRDGWDVAVTHVDMGPDFWRKHIYIFDK
;
A
#
# COMPACT_ATOMS: atom_id res chain seq x y z
N MET A 1 -20.59 -19.07 6.69
CA MET A 1 -20.67 -18.45 5.36
C MET A 1 -19.76 -19.24 4.44
N ALA A 2 -20.18 -19.51 3.20
CA ALA A 2 -19.47 -20.42 2.30
C ALA A 2 -18.14 -19.82 1.82
N ASN A 3 -17.06 -20.01 2.59
CA ASN A 3 -15.69 -19.82 2.11
C ASN A 3 -15.41 -20.94 1.11
N SER A 4 -15.65 -20.68 -0.17
CA SER A 4 -15.37 -21.65 -1.24
C SER A 4 -13.87 -21.97 -1.27
N GLU A 5 -13.52 -23.20 -1.62
CA GLU A 5 -12.12 -23.61 -1.84
C GLU A 5 -11.37 -22.74 -2.86
N TYR A 6 -12.10 -21.97 -3.67
CA TYR A 6 -11.58 -21.07 -4.70
C TYR A 6 -11.32 -19.63 -4.21
N GLU A 7 -11.65 -19.25 -2.98
CA GLU A 7 -11.52 -17.85 -2.52
C GLU A 7 -10.07 -17.35 -2.51
N TYR A 8 -9.09 -18.26 -2.40
CA TYR A 8 -7.67 -17.93 -2.45
C TYR A 8 -7.30 -17.21 -3.75
N VAL A 9 -7.97 -17.48 -4.89
CA VAL A 9 -7.61 -16.83 -6.15
C VAL A 9 -7.85 -15.31 -6.10
N LYS A 10 -8.91 -14.88 -5.42
CA LYS A 10 -9.22 -13.47 -5.22
C LYS A 10 -8.23 -12.83 -4.25
N ARG A 11 -7.89 -13.52 -3.16
CA ARG A 11 -7.01 -12.98 -2.11
C ARG A 11 -5.55 -12.86 -2.57
N GLU A 12 -5.07 -13.81 -3.36
CA GLU A 12 -3.65 -13.96 -3.63
C GLU A 12 -3.22 -13.37 -4.98
N PHE A 13 -4.12 -13.29 -5.97
CA PHE A 13 -3.75 -12.87 -7.33
C PHE A 13 -4.40 -11.56 -7.80
N GLU A 14 -5.38 -11.00 -7.07
CA GLU A 14 -5.86 -9.64 -7.36
C GLU A 14 -4.91 -8.59 -6.77
N PHE A 15 -4.28 -7.79 -7.64
CA PHE A 15 -3.47 -6.65 -7.21
C PHE A 15 -4.32 -5.40 -7.04
N ASP A 16 -4.45 -4.93 -5.79
CA ASP A 16 -5.12 -3.65 -5.50
C ASP A 16 -4.12 -2.48 -5.51
N ARG A 17 -3.73 -2.02 -6.71
CA ARG A 17 -2.83 -0.87 -6.84
C ARG A 17 -3.58 0.43 -6.51
N ARG A 18 -3.31 0.96 -5.33
CA ARG A 18 -3.81 2.27 -4.88
C ARG A 18 -2.82 3.37 -5.22
N LEU A 19 -3.33 4.44 -5.80
CA LEU A 19 -2.53 5.61 -6.15
C LEU A 19 -2.12 6.36 -4.88
N PRO A 20 -0.89 6.90 -4.81
CA PRO A 20 -0.41 7.64 -3.65
C PRO A 20 -1.39 8.74 -3.23
N ALA A 21 -1.60 8.88 -1.92
CA ALA A 21 -2.42 9.96 -1.37
C ALA A 21 -1.77 11.33 -1.63
N SER A 22 -2.55 12.41 -1.52
CA SER A 22 -2.08 13.79 -1.74
C SER A 22 -1.35 14.00 -3.06
N ASN A 23 -1.80 13.33 -4.11
CA ASN A 23 -1.37 13.55 -5.48
C ASN A 23 -2.58 13.93 -6.30
N TRP A 24 -2.39 14.90 -7.19
CA TRP A 24 -3.30 15.13 -8.30
C TRP A 24 -3.29 13.89 -9.18
N ILE A 25 -4.46 13.34 -9.48
CA ILE A 25 -4.58 12.19 -10.36
C ILE A 25 -5.02 12.71 -11.72
N VAL A 26 -4.21 12.43 -12.74
CA VAL A 26 -4.57 12.70 -14.13
C VAL A 26 -4.88 11.37 -14.81
N VAL A 27 -6.10 11.26 -15.33
CA VAL A 27 -6.46 10.19 -16.25
C VAL A 27 -6.39 10.75 -17.66
N ARG A 28 -5.41 10.31 -18.46
CA ARG A 28 -5.33 10.64 -19.88
C ARG A 28 -5.95 9.52 -20.69
N ILE A 29 -6.90 9.86 -21.53
CA ILE A 29 -7.61 8.98 -22.46
C ILE A 29 -7.16 9.32 -23.88
N ASP A 30 -6.92 8.33 -24.72
CA ASP A 30 -6.41 8.49 -26.09
C ASP A 30 -7.17 7.58 -27.06
N GLY A 31 -7.52 8.09 -28.24
CA GLY A 31 -8.23 7.34 -29.27
C GLY A 31 -7.40 6.19 -29.84
N CYS A 32 -7.83 4.95 -29.64
CA CYS A 32 -7.08 3.82 -30.18
C CYS A 32 -7.19 3.74 -31.71
N HIS A 33 -6.05 3.72 -32.39
CA HIS A 33 -5.97 3.67 -33.86
C HIS A 33 -6.82 4.77 -34.53
N PHE A 34 -6.91 5.95 -33.91
CA PHE A 34 -7.83 6.99 -34.36
C PHE A 34 -7.51 7.53 -35.76
N HIS A 35 -6.26 7.34 -36.24
CA HIS A 35 -5.91 7.60 -37.63
C HIS A 35 -6.79 6.80 -38.61
N ARG A 36 -6.97 5.50 -38.37
CA ARG A 36 -7.88 4.64 -39.16
C ARG A 36 -9.33 5.04 -38.96
N PHE A 37 -9.74 5.28 -37.72
CA PHE A 37 -11.10 5.72 -37.39
C PHE A 37 -11.49 7.00 -38.14
N SER A 38 -10.60 7.98 -38.16
CA SER A 38 -10.79 9.26 -38.85
C SER A 38 -10.89 9.09 -40.37
N LYS A 39 -10.17 8.12 -40.96
CA LYS A 39 -10.26 7.80 -42.40
C LYS A 39 -11.59 7.14 -42.74
N ILE A 40 -12.02 6.15 -41.94
CA ILE A 40 -13.27 5.41 -42.16
C ILE A 40 -14.50 6.32 -42.07
N HIS A 41 -14.47 7.29 -41.16
CA HIS A 41 -15.55 8.26 -40.95
C HIS A 41 -15.37 9.58 -41.73
N ALA A 42 -14.35 9.64 -42.60
CA ALA A 42 -14.03 10.79 -43.45
C ALA A 42 -14.01 12.11 -42.67
N PHE A 43 -13.18 12.17 -41.63
CA PHE A 43 -12.98 13.39 -40.86
C PHE A 43 -12.22 14.42 -41.70
N GLU A 44 -12.61 15.68 -41.56
CA GLU A 44 -11.93 16.80 -42.18
C GLU A 44 -10.48 16.91 -41.69
N LYS A 45 -9.60 17.36 -42.58
CA LYS A 45 -8.17 17.56 -42.31
C LYS A 45 -7.79 19.01 -42.59
N PRO A 46 -6.95 19.65 -41.76
CA PRO A 46 -6.21 19.08 -40.63
C PRO A 46 -7.06 18.76 -39.40
N ASN A 47 -8.18 19.46 -39.20
CA ASN A 47 -9.05 19.33 -38.04
C ASN A 47 -10.51 19.14 -38.47
N ASP A 48 -11.25 18.30 -37.74
CA ASP A 48 -12.70 18.14 -37.90
C ASP A 48 -13.39 18.75 -36.68
N GLU A 49 -14.11 19.86 -36.88
CA GLU A 49 -14.75 20.60 -35.79
C GLU A 49 -15.82 19.77 -35.08
N ASN A 50 -16.59 18.96 -35.81
CA ASN A 50 -17.63 18.13 -35.21
C ASN A 50 -17.02 17.02 -34.35
N ALA A 51 -15.91 16.42 -34.77
CA ALA A 51 -15.19 15.43 -33.98
C ALA A 51 -14.67 16.04 -32.66
N LEU A 52 -14.08 17.23 -32.71
CA LEU A 52 -13.58 17.92 -31.50
C LEU A 52 -14.73 18.35 -30.58
N ARG A 53 -15.83 18.85 -31.13
CA ARG A 53 -17.04 19.19 -30.36
C ARG A 53 -17.66 17.96 -29.70
N LEU A 54 -17.65 16.80 -30.36
CA LEU A 54 -18.07 15.53 -29.76
C LEU A 54 -17.16 15.12 -28.59
N MET A 55 -15.83 15.20 -28.75
CA MET A 55 -14.87 14.96 -27.65
C MET A 55 -15.13 15.89 -26.46
N ASN A 56 -15.36 17.18 -26.72
CA ASN A 56 -15.71 18.16 -25.68
C ASN A 56 -17.03 17.83 -24.99
N ALA A 57 -18.05 17.40 -25.72
CA ALA A 57 -19.33 16.99 -25.14
C ALA A 57 -19.20 15.74 -24.27
N CYS A 58 -18.26 14.84 -24.58
CA CYS A 58 -17.92 13.69 -23.74
C CYS A 58 -17.24 14.15 -22.45
N ALA A 59 -16.27 15.08 -22.54
CA ALA A 59 -15.58 15.63 -21.38
C ALA A 59 -16.52 16.43 -20.46
N THR A 60 -17.45 17.21 -21.01
CA THR A 60 -18.51 17.87 -20.23
C THR A 60 -19.32 16.83 -19.44
N SER A 61 -19.70 15.72 -20.07
CA SER A 61 -20.46 14.64 -19.40
C SER A 61 -19.63 13.96 -18.30
N MET A 62 -18.30 13.83 -18.47
CA MET A 62 -17.40 13.33 -17.43
C MET A 62 -17.41 14.24 -16.20
N LEU A 63 -17.32 15.56 -16.37
CA LEU A 63 -17.39 16.50 -15.25
C LEU A 63 -18.78 16.54 -14.62
N GLU A 64 -19.86 16.37 -15.38
CA GLU A 64 -21.21 16.25 -14.82
C GLU A 64 -21.34 15.00 -13.94
N LYS A 65 -20.80 13.87 -14.41
CA LYS A 65 -20.91 12.57 -13.73
C LYS A 65 -19.97 12.43 -12.55
N PHE A 66 -18.76 12.99 -12.63
CA PHE A 66 -17.70 12.81 -11.64
C PHE A 66 -17.27 14.17 -11.04
N PRO A 67 -17.87 14.57 -9.90
CA PRO A 67 -17.58 15.85 -9.22
C PRO A 67 -16.12 16.06 -8.80
N ASP A 68 -15.38 14.96 -8.64
CA ASP A 68 -13.97 14.98 -8.24
C ASP A 68 -13.04 15.40 -9.37
N ILE A 69 -13.47 15.32 -10.63
CA ILE A 69 -12.77 15.90 -11.76
C ILE A 69 -12.95 17.41 -11.71
N VAL A 70 -11.87 18.15 -11.49
CA VAL A 70 -11.89 19.62 -11.33
C VAL A 70 -11.58 20.36 -12.63
N PHE A 71 -10.80 19.74 -13.51
CA PHE A 71 -10.35 20.31 -14.76
C PHE A 71 -10.17 19.20 -15.79
N ALA A 72 -10.44 19.49 -17.04
CA ALA A 72 -10.09 18.61 -18.14
C ALA A 72 -9.55 19.41 -19.32
N TYR A 73 -8.60 18.83 -20.04
CA TYR A 73 -8.00 19.43 -21.23
C TYR A 73 -7.95 18.42 -22.37
N GLY A 74 -8.44 18.79 -23.54
CA GLY A 74 -8.49 17.93 -24.72
C GLY A 74 -7.85 18.56 -25.95
N VAL A 75 -7.19 17.72 -26.74
CA VAL A 75 -6.58 18.04 -28.02
C VAL A 75 -6.63 16.82 -28.92
N SER A 76 -6.92 16.99 -30.21
CA SER A 76 -7.02 15.90 -31.18
C SER A 76 -7.97 14.80 -30.67
N ASP A 77 -7.46 13.59 -30.48
CA ASP A 77 -8.08 12.37 -30.02
C ASP A 77 -7.75 12.04 -28.55
N GLU A 78 -7.07 12.94 -27.84
CA GLU A 78 -6.76 12.78 -26.40
C GLU A 78 -7.56 13.75 -25.50
N TYR A 79 -7.85 13.28 -24.29
CA TYR A 79 -8.41 14.09 -23.20
C TYR A 79 -7.77 13.73 -21.87
N SER A 80 -7.41 14.75 -21.09
CA SER A 80 -6.82 14.61 -19.76
C SER A 80 -7.81 15.09 -18.71
N PHE A 81 -8.10 14.25 -17.71
CA PHE A 81 -9.02 14.55 -16.61
C PHE A 81 -8.25 14.65 -15.30
N VAL A 82 -8.26 15.85 -14.70
CA VAL A 82 -7.58 16.14 -13.44
C VAL A 82 -8.56 15.96 -12.30
N PHE A 83 -8.31 14.97 -11.44
CA PHE A 83 -9.02 14.79 -10.18
C PHE A 83 -8.38 15.65 -9.09
N ARG A 84 -9.21 16.18 -8.19
CA ARG A 84 -8.76 16.90 -6.99
C ARG A 84 -7.81 16.04 -6.17
N GLU A 85 -6.81 16.69 -5.57
CA GLU A 85 -5.77 16.03 -4.78
C GLU A 85 -6.33 15.11 -3.68
N GLU A 86 -7.40 15.55 -3.00
CA GLU A 86 -8.01 14.85 -1.87
C GLU A 86 -9.04 13.79 -2.28
N THR A 87 -9.16 13.45 -3.57
CA THR A 87 -10.16 12.48 -4.01
C THR A 87 -9.97 11.12 -3.33
N GLU A 88 -11.06 10.56 -2.84
CA GLU A 88 -11.15 9.17 -2.38
C GLU A 88 -11.99 8.32 -3.35
N PHE A 89 -12.14 8.79 -4.59
CA PHE A 89 -12.92 8.14 -5.63
C PHE A 89 -12.43 6.70 -5.81
N TYR A 90 -13.31 5.73 -5.53
CA TYR A 90 -13.00 4.30 -5.47
C TYR A 90 -11.75 3.95 -4.65
N GLN A 91 -11.52 4.60 -3.51
CA GLN A 91 -10.35 4.39 -2.64
C GLN A 91 -9.01 4.53 -3.40
N ARG A 92 -8.99 5.39 -4.42
CA ARG A 92 -7.82 5.67 -5.26
C ARG A 92 -7.27 4.43 -6.00
N ARG A 93 -8.11 3.42 -6.23
CA ARG A 93 -7.72 2.21 -6.97
C ARG A 93 -7.51 2.55 -8.45
N GLU A 94 -6.27 2.45 -8.92
CA GLU A 94 -5.87 2.86 -10.27
C GLU A 94 -6.74 2.19 -11.35
N SER A 95 -6.92 0.87 -11.25
CA SER A 95 -7.69 0.09 -12.21
C SER A 95 -9.17 0.50 -12.27
N LYS A 96 -9.77 0.90 -11.14
CA LYS A 96 -11.16 1.37 -11.09
C LYS A 96 -11.30 2.77 -11.67
N ILE A 97 -10.43 3.68 -11.27
CA ILE A 97 -10.41 5.05 -11.81
C ILE A 97 -10.26 5.00 -13.32
N LEU A 98 -9.26 4.27 -13.81
CA LEU A 98 -8.96 4.16 -15.24
C LEU A 98 -10.13 3.54 -16.01
N SER A 99 -10.57 2.34 -15.62
CA SER A 99 -11.60 1.60 -16.36
C SER A 99 -12.94 2.34 -16.40
N ILE A 100 -13.33 3.03 -15.32
CA ILE A 100 -14.58 3.80 -15.26
C ILE A 100 -14.50 5.03 -16.16
N CYS A 101 -13.39 5.78 -16.10
CA CYS A 101 -13.20 6.94 -16.96
C CYS A 101 -13.22 6.56 -18.45
N VAL A 102 -12.45 5.54 -18.84
CA VAL A 102 -12.36 5.07 -20.24
C VAL A 102 -13.69 4.51 -20.73
N SER A 103 -14.33 3.63 -19.96
CA SER A 103 -15.61 3.01 -20.38
C SER A 103 -16.74 4.04 -20.47
N TYR A 104 -16.82 4.98 -19.52
CA TYR A 104 -17.84 6.02 -19.55
C TYR A 104 -17.61 6.98 -20.72
N PHE A 105 -16.38 7.44 -20.95
CA PHE A 105 -16.05 8.32 -22.09
C PHE A 105 -16.38 7.63 -23.43
N THR A 106 -15.98 6.37 -23.60
CA THR A 106 -16.27 5.58 -24.81
C THR A 106 -17.78 5.45 -25.06
N SER A 107 -18.54 5.16 -24.00
CA SER A 107 -19.99 4.99 -24.10
C SER A 107 -20.67 6.29 -24.49
N VAL A 108 -20.29 7.41 -23.86
CA VAL A 108 -20.84 8.73 -24.18
C VAL A 108 -20.48 9.15 -25.61
N TYR A 109 -19.28 8.86 -26.08
CA TYR A 109 -18.86 9.15 -27.46
C TYR A 109 -19.76 8.44 -28.48
N GLY A 110 -20.02 7.13 -28.28
CA GLY A 110 -20.93 6.37 -29.14
C GLY A 110 -22.37 6.88 -29.06
N MET A 111 -22.87 7.18 -27.86
CA MET A 111 -24.23 7.67 -27.65
C MET A 111 -24.48 9.04 -28.27
N LYS A 112 -23.52 9.96 -28.18
CA LYS A 112 -23.62 11.33 -28.71
C LYS A 112 -23.23 11.44 -30.17
N TRP A 113 -22.77 10.36 -30.82
CA TRP A 113 -22.27 10.40 -32.20
C TRP A 113 -23.26 11.07 -33.17
N LYS A 114 -24.55 10.70 -33.11
CA LYS A 114 -25.58 11.22 -34.00
C LYS A 114 -25.93 12.70 -33.76
N ASP A 115 -25.61 13.25 -32.59
CA ASP A 115 -25.81 14.67 -32.29
C ASP A 115 -24.83 15.55 -33.08
N PHE A 116 -23.64 15.03 -33.40
CA PHE A 116 -22.58 15.74 -34.12
C PHE A 116 -22.43 15.27 -35.57
N PHE A 117 -22.81 14.04 -35.86
CA PHE A 117 -22.77 13.43 -37.19
C PHE A 117 -24.12 12.80 -37.58
N PRO A 118 -25.17 13.62 -37.78
CA PRO A 118 -26.53 13.11 -38.05
C PRO A 118 -26.57 12.19 -39.29
N ASN A 119 -25.81 12.57 -40.32
CA ASN A 119 -25.78 11.89 -41.62
C ASN A 119 -24.64 10.86 -41.77
N LYS A 120 -23.82 10.62 -40.73
CA LYS A 120 -22.79 9.56 -40.77
C LYS A 120 -23.16 8.47 -39.77
N ASP A 121 -23.21 7.23 -40.23
CA ASP A 121 -23.31 6.09 -39.31
C ASP A 121 -21.96 5.80 -38.68
N LEU A 122 -22.00 5.38 -37.42
CA LEU A 122 -20.83 4.90 -36.70
C LEU A 122 -20.50 3.50 -37.23
N ARG A 123 -19.50 3.41 -38.12
CA ARG A 123 -19.18 2.19 -38.86
C ARG A 123 -18.38 1.18 -38.04
N GLU A 124 -17.60 1.68 -37.08
CA GLU A 124 -16.86 0.87 -36.13
C GLU A 124 -16.99 1.46 -34.72
N PRO A 125 -17.07 0.63 -33.67
CA PRO A 125 -17.16 1.13 -32.31
C PRO A 125 -15.86 1.87 -31.95
N PRO A 126 -15.95 3.11 -31.42
CA PRO A 126 -14.79 3.79 -30.90
C PRO A 126 -14.33 3.04 -29.65
N TYR A 127 -13.02 3.05 -29.42
CA TYR A 127 -12.45 2.60 -28.17
C TYR A 127 -11.22 3.43 -27.87
N PHE A 128 -10.96 3.59 -26.59
CA PHE A 128 -9.92 4.48 -26.10
C PHE A 128 -8.98 3.70 -25.20
N ASP A 129 -7.69 4.02 -25.28
CA ASP A 129 -6.78 3.64 -24.21
C ASP A 129 -6.87 4.69 -23.10
N GLY A 130 -6.28 4.36 -21.96
CA GLY A 130 -5.98 5.40 -21.02
C GLY A 130 -4.85 5.01 -20.09
N ARG A 131 -4.33 6.01 -19.41
CA ARG A 131 -3.31 5.86 -18.37
C ARG A 131 -3.58 6.80 -17.22
N VAL A 132 -3.10 6.42 -16.05
CA VAL A 132 -3.19 7.24 -14.85
C VAL A 132 -1.79 7.72 -14.47
N VAL A 133 -1.66 9.01 -14.20
CA VAL A 133 -0.42 9.64 -13.75
C VAL A 133 -0.69 10.44 -12.48
N CYS A 134 0.20 10.34 -11.51
CA CYS A 134 0.13 11.09 -10.27
C CYS A 134 1.13 12.26 -10.30
N TYR A 135 0.64 13.45 -9.96
CA TYR A 135 1.45 14.66 -9.83
C TYR A 135 1.46 15.14 -8.37
N PRO A 136 2.65 15.28 -7.75
CA PRO A 136 2.75 15.47 -6.30
C PRO A 136 2.44 16.90 -5.84
N ASN A 137 2.39 17.88 -6.73
CA ASN A 137 2.14 19.27 -6.36
C ASN A 137 1.56 20.09 -7.52
N MET A 138 1.04 21.27 -7.20
CA MET A 138 0.43 22.18 -8.17
C MET A 138 1.35 22.55 -9.33
N LYS A 139 2.63 22.80 -9.08
CA LYS A 139 3.58 23.15 -10.15
C LYS A 139 3.66 22.04 -11.20
N THR A 140 3.76 20.78 -10.77
CA THR A 140 3.87 19.65 -11.69
C THR A 140 2.60 19.42 -12.52
N ILE A 141 1.41 19.71 -11.98
CA ILE A 141 0.16 19.62 -12.77
C ILE A 141 0.02 20.80 -13.76
N HIS A 142 0.44 22.01 -13.38
CA HIS A 142 0.53 23.13 -14.33
C HIS A 142 1.51 22.83 -15.46
N ASP A 143 2.71 22.34 -15.14
CA ASP A 143 3.73 21.96 -16.12
C ASP A 143 3.20 20.89 -17.09
N TYR A 144 2.44 19.90 -16.57
CA TYR A 144 1.79 18.89 -17.40
C TYR A 144 0.75 19.50 -18.36
N LEU A 145 -0.16 20.33 -17.86
CA LEU A 145 -1.21 20.95 -18.69
C LEU A 145 -0.62 21.89 -19.73
N ALA A 146 0.40 22.67 -19.36
CA ALA A 146 1.16 23.51 -20.29
C ALA A 146 1.85 22.65 -21.35
N TRP A 147 2.48 21.54 -20.98
CA TRP A 147 3.10 20.60 -21.92
C TRP A 147 2.09 20.05 -22.94
N ARG A 148 0.87 19.70 -22.51
CA ARG A 148 -0.20 19.27 -23.42
C ARG A 148 -0.64 20.39 -24.37
N GLN A 149 -0.69 21.64 -23.92
CA GLN A 149 -1.04 22.76 -24.79
C GLN A 149 0.08 23.16 -25.75
N VAL A 150 1.34 23.04 -25.35
CA VAL A 150 2.49 23.22 -26.25
C VAL A 150 2.48 22.14 -27.35
N ASP A 151 2.22 20.89 -26.99
CA ASP A 151 2.09 19.77 -27.94
C ASP A 151 0.94 20.01 -28.94
N CYS A 152 -0.20 20.53 -28.46
CA CYS A 152 -1.31 20.99 -29.31
C CYS A 152 -0.86 22.01 -30.35
N HIS A 153 -0.17 23.07 -29.91
CA HIS A 153 0.28 24.13 -30.80
C HIS A 153 1.25 23.60 -31.87
N ILE A 154 2.24 22.79 -31.47
CA ILE A 154 3.24 22.21 -32.39
C ILE A 154 2.56 21.32 -33.43
N ASN A 155 1.69 20.40 -32.97
CA ASN A 155 1.04 19.43 -33.85
C ASN A 155 0.04 20.11 -34.79
N ASN A 156 -0.76 21.05 -34.30
CA ASN A 156 -1.71 21.77 -35.15
C ASN A 156 -1.01 22.61 -36.21
N HIS A 157 0.07 23.32 -35.86
CA HIS A 157 0.84 24.12 -36.80
C HIS A 157 1.46 23.24 -37.90
N TYR A 158 2.10 22.13 -37.52
CA TYR A 158 2.63 21.15 -38.48
C TYR A 158 1.54 20.57 -39.38
N ASN A 159 0.44 20.09 -38.79
CA ASN A 159 -0.66 19.45 -39.53
C ASN A 159 -1.35 20.41 -40.50
N THR A 160 -1.47 21.69 -40.13
CA THR A 160 -2.05 22.71 -41.00
C THR A 160 -1.20 22.87 -42.25
N CYS A 161 0.11 23.08 -42.12
CA CYS A 161 1.02 23.14 -43.27
C CYS A 161 0.99 21.84 -44.09
N PHE A 162 1.04 20.69 -43.41
CA PHE A 162 1.09 19.39 -44.05
C PHE A 162 -0.14 19.15 -44.93
N TRP A 163 -1.34 19.37 -44.40
CA TRP A 163 -2.57 19.14 -45.14
C TRP A 163 -2.83 20.20 -46.20
N MET A 164 -2.36 21.44 -46.03
CA MET A 164 -2.41 22.44 -47.11
C MET A 164 -1.54 22.03 -48.30
N LEU A 165 -0.33 21.51 -48.05
CA LEU A 165 0.55 20.97 -49.09
C LEU A 165 -0.06 19.74 -49.79
N VAL A 166 -0.69 18.84 -49.03
CA VAL A 166 -1.36 17.67 -49.63
C VAL A 166 -2.56 18.12 -50.49
N LYS A 167 -3.36 19.07 -50.00
CA LYS A 167 -4.49 19.65 -50.76
C LYS A 167 -4.03 20.43 -51.99
N SER A 168 -2.80 20.96 -52.00
CA SER A 168 -2.20 21.61 -53.17
C SER A 168 -1.71 20.63 -54.23
N GLY A 169 -1.91 19.32 -54.06
CA GLY A 169 -1.55 18.28 -55.01
C GLY A 169 -0.24 17.55 -54.70
N LYS A 170 0.46 17.88 -53.60
CA LYS A 170 1.64 17.10 -53.19
C LYS A 170 1.22 15.76 -52.58
N THR A 171 2.08 14.75 -52.74
CA THR A 171 1.94 13.49 -51.99
C THR A 171 2.27 13.71 -50.52
N GLU A 172 1.76 12.85 -49.63
CA GLU A 172 2.07 12.87 -48.19
C GLU A 172 3.59 12.83 -47.93
N LYS A 173 4.33 12.06 -48.74
CA LYS A 173 5.80 11.94 -48.65
C LYS A 173 6.51 13.25 -49.01
N GLU A 174 6.06 13.93 -50.06
CA GLU A 174 6.62 15.22 -50.47
C GLU A 174 6.30 16.32 -49.46
N ALA A 175 5.08 16.33 -48.91
CA ALA A 175 4.70 17.26 -47.85
C ALA A 175 5.57 17.07 -46.60
N GLN A 176 5.77 15.82 -46.16
CA GLN A 176 6.65 15.51 -45.04
C GLN A 176 8.09 15.94 -45.30
N GLN A 177 8.62 15.69 -46.50
CA GLN A 177 9.97 16.09 -46.87
C GLN A 177 10.13 17.62 -46.94
N THR A 178 9.09 18.34 -47.39
CA THR A 178 9.07 19.82 -47.42
C THR A 178 9.14 20.39 -46.01
N LEU A 179 8.42 19.79 -45.05
CA LEU A 179 8.36 20.29 -43.68
C LEU A 179 9.51 19.80 -42.79
N LYS A 180 10.34 18.89 -43.29
CA LYS A 180 11.44 18.31 -42.52
C LYS A 180 12.50 19.38 -42.22
N GLY A 181 12.77 19.59 -40.93
CA GLY A 181 13.77 20.56 -40.47
C GLY A 181 13.27 22.01 -40.41
N THR A 182 11.97 22.25 -40.65
CA THR A 182 11.38 23.59 -40.56
C THR A 182 11.10 24.01 -39.12
N PHE A 183 11.32 25.29 -38.83
CA PHE A 183 10.95 25.95 -37.57
C PHE A 183 9.55 26.56 -37.66
N SER A 184 9.09 27.24 -36.60
CA SER A 184 7.75 27.86 -36.58
C SER A 184 7.63 29.03 -37.57
N GLU A 185 8.69 29.81 -37.75
CA GLU A 185 8.72 30.94 -38.70
C GLU A 185 8.57 30.45 -40.14
N ASP A 186 9.34 29.42 -40.53
CA ASP A 186 9.26 28.81 -41.88
C ASP A 186 7.83 28.31 -42.20
N LYS A 187 7.14 27.74 -41.19
CA LYS A 187 5.78 27.23 -41.34
C LYS A 187 4.76 28.36 -41.52
N ASN A 188 4.90 29.44 -40.75
CA ASN A 188 4.08 30.64 -40.91
C ASN A 188 4.31 31.29 -42.28
N GLU A 189 5.57 31.40 -42.72
CA GLU A 189 5.93 31.94 -44.03
C GLU A 189 5.34 31.07 -45.16
N LEU A 190 5.44 29.75 -45.04
CA LEU A 190 4.84 28.80 -45.99
C LEU A 190 3.32 28.96 -46.09
N LEU A 191 2.62 29.05 -44.95
CA LEU A 191 1.16 29.26 -44.93
C LEU A 191 0.78 30.61 -45.55
N SER A 192 1.50 31.68 -45.20
CA SER A 192 1.21 33.02 -45.70
C SER A 192 1.50 33.16 -47.19
N GLN A 193 2.68 32.73 -47.66
CA GLN A 193 3.12 32.97 -49.04
C GLN A 193 2.43 32.05 -50.05
N GLN A 194 2.29 30.76 -49.73
CA GLN A 194 1.75 29.78 -50.69
C GLN A 194 0.23 29.66 -50.62
N PHE A 195 -0.34 29.87 -49.42
CA PHE A 195 -1.75 29.61 -49.18
C PHE A 195 -2.55 30.81 -48.74
N GLN A 196 -1.91 31.97 -48.49
CA GLN A 196 -2.55 33.18 -47.99
C GLN A 196 -3.32 32.93 -46.68
N VAL A 197 -2.83 31.98 -45.87
CA VAL A 197 -3.38 31.61 -44.57
C VAL A 197 -2.50 32.21 -43.47
N ASN A 198 -3.11 32.95 -42.56
CA ASN A 198 -2.47 33.37 -41.32
C ASN A 198 -2.83 32.38 -40.21
N TYR A 199 -1.84 31.71 -39.65
CA TYR A 199 -2.07 30.71 -38.60
C TYR A 199 -2.75 31.31 -37.37
N GLU A 200 -2.48 32.58 -37.02
CA GLU A 200 -3.12 33.21 -35.85
C GLU A 200 -4.63 33.42 -36.01
N ASP A 201 -5.13 33.42 -37.24
CA ASP A 201 -6.56 33.56 -37.54
C ASP A 201 -7.30 32.21 -37.50
N GLU A 202 -6.58 31.08 -37.39
CA GLU A 202 -7.19 29.77 -37.21
C GLU A 202 -7.99 29.71 -35.89
N PRO A 203 -9.11 28.95 -35.86
CA PRO A 203 -9.94 28.80 -34.68
C PRO A 203 -9.15 28.44 -33.42
N ALA A 204 -9.41 29.15 -32.32
CA ALA A 204 -8.71 28.95 -31.06
C ALA A 204 -8.81 27.50 -30.55
N MET A 205 -9.91 26.81 -30.84
CA MET A 205 -10.09 25.38 -30.50
C MET A 205 -9.02 24.48 -31.14
N PHE A 206 -8.57 24.79 -32.36
CA PHE A 206 -7.53 24.04 -33.06
C PHE A 206 -6.14 24.40 -32.54
N ARG A 207 -5.90 25.68 -32.27
CA ARG A 207 -4.58 26.17 -31.84
C ARG A 207 -4.25 25.91 -30.38
N LYS A 208 -5.25 26.02 -29.51
CA LYS A 208 -5.11 26.00 -28.05
C LYS A 208 -5.78 24.80 -27.38
N GLY A 209 -6.47 23.95 -28.15
CA GLY A 209 -7.26 22.86 -27.60
C GLY A 209 -8.49 23.36 -26.82
N SER A 210 -9.06 22.49 -25.99
CA SER A 210 -10.27 22.77 -25.22
C SER A 210 -10.08 22.46 -23.75
N SER A 211 -10.38 23.44 -22.90
CA SER A 211 -10.41 23.31 -21.45
C SER A 211 -11.85 23.23 -20.95
N VAL A 212 -12.15 22.25 -20.09
CA VAL A 212 -13.47 22.03 -19.50
C VAL A 212 -13.34 22.07 -17.99
N TYR A 213 -14.06 22.99 -17.36
CA TYR A 213 -14.01 23.23 -15.91
C TYR A 213 -15.31 23.83 -15.41
N ARG A 214 -15.49 23.89 -14.10
CA ARG A 214 -16.64 24.56 -13.50
C ARG A 214 -16.30 26.02 -13.27
N ASP A 215 -16.93 26.95 -14.00
CA ASP A 215 -16.73 28.39 -13.84
C ASP A 215 -17.85 29.02 -13.00
N LYS A 216 -17.56 30.16 -12.36
CA LYS A 216 -18.53 30.95 -11.60
C LYS A 216 -19.38 31.80 -12.56
N VAL A 217 -20.63 31.41 -12.75
CA VAL A 217 -21.61 32.10 -13.61
C VAL A 217 -22.71 32.74 -12.76
N GLU A 218 -23.05 34.01 -13.05
CA GLU A 218 -24.23 34.66 -12.47
C GLU A 218 -25.50 34.11 -13.11
N THR A 219 -26.36 33.47 -12.33
CA THR A 219 -27.67 32.99 -12.77
C THR A 219 -28.78 33.83 -12.14
N LYS A 220 -29.75 34.29 -12.94
CA LYS A 220 -30.99 34.90 -12.42
C LYS A 220 -31.85 33.81 -11.78
N VAL A 221 -32.10 33.91 -10.48
CA VAL A 221 -32.83 32.89 -9.72
C VAL A 221 -34.31 33.27 -9.61
N LYS A 222 -34.60 34.53 -9.29
CA LYS A 222 -35.96 35.09 -9.18
C LYS A 222 -35.94 36.57 -9.56
N THR A 223 -37.11 37.14 -9.78
CA THR A 223 -37.33 38.59 -9.75
C THR A 223 -37.87 38.96 -8.38
N ASP A 224 -37.40 40.06 -7.80
CA ASP A 224 -38.00 40.61 -6.57
C ASP A 224 -39.38 41.24 -6.88
N ASP A 225 -40.08 41.68 -5.82
CA ASP A 225 -41.42 42.30 -5.92
C ASP A 225 -41.42 43.64 -6.69
N TYR A 226 -40.23 44.17 -7.00
CA TYR A 226 -40.00 45.41 -7.76
C TYR A 226 -39.52 45.15 -9.19
N GLY A 227 -39.43 43.88 -9.63
CA GLY A 227 -39.01 43.50 -10.98
C GLY A 227 -37.50 43.42 -11.19
N ASN A 228 -36.68 43.59 -10.16
CA ASN A 228 -35.21 43.47 -10.26
C ASN A 228 -34.77 41.99 -10.25
N PRO A 229 -33.79 41.61 -11.08
CA PRO A 229 -33.27 40.24 -11.12
C PRO A 229 -32.40 39.93 -9.88
N ILE A 230 -32.82 38.97 -9.06
CA ILE A 230 -31.99 38.39 -8.00
C ILE A 230 -31.03 37.40 -8.64
N LYS A 231 -29.75 37.79 -8.72
CA LYS A 231 -28.68 36.96 -9.26
C LYS A 231 -27.97 36.19 -8.15
N ARG A 232 -27.61 34.92 -8.42
CA ARG A 232 -26.70 34.14 -7.57
C ARG A 232 -25.58 33.56 -8.42
N ILE A 233 -24.38 33.54 -7.87
CA ILE A 233 -23.23 32.87 -8.48
C ILE A 233 -23.40 31.36 -8.30
N ARG A 234 -23.31 30.62 -9.40
CA ARG A 234 -23.29 29.15 -9.41
C ARG A 234 -22.10 28.66 -10.22
N LEU A 235 -21.66 27.45 -9.91
CA LEU A 235 -20.64 26.78 -10.70
C LEU A 235 -21.32 26.06 -11.88
N ALA A 236 -21.00 26.47 -13.10
CA ALA A 236 -21.48 25.86 -14.33
C ALA A 236 -20.30 25.30 -15.14
N ILE A 237 -20.48 24.13 -15.74
CA ILE A 237 -19.43 23.54 -16.57
C ILE A 237 -19.31 24.37 -17.85
N THR A 238 -18.10 24.85 -18.11
CA THR A 238 -17.75 25.77 -19.19
C THR A 238 -16.67 25.11 -20.03
N VAL A 239 -16.82 25.20 -21.35
CA VAL A 239 -15.80 24.83 -22.33
C VAL A 239 -15.15 26.12 -22.83
N SER A 240 -13.83 26.22 -22.79
CA SER A 240 -13.11 27.40 -23.26
C SER A 240 -11.84 27.02 -24.03
N ASN A 241 -11.43 27.87 -24.97
CA ASN A 241 -10.25 27.66 -25.82
C ASN A 241 -9.19 28.75 -25.53
N LEU A 242 -8.78 28.84 -24.26
CA LEU A 242 -7.87 29.87 -23.74
C LEU A 242 -6.45 29.33 -23.57
N ASP A 243 -5.50 30.25 -23.43
CA ASP A 243 -4.13 29.90 -23.02
C ASP A 243 -4.13 29.50 -21.53
N ILE A 244 -3.61 28.30 -21.24
CA ILE A 244 -3.46 27.76 -19.89
C ILE A 244 -1.98 27.58 -19.52
N ILE A 245 -1.05 28.03 -20.36
CA ILE A 245 0.38 28.08 -20.08
C ILE A 245 0.69 29.30 -19.20
N GLY A 246 0.15 30.46 -19.55
CA GLY A 246 0.34 31.71 -18.83
C GLY A 246 -0.41 31.78 -17.48
N PRO A 247 -0.02 32.72 -16.61
CA PRO A 247 -0.60 32.85 -15.28
C PRO A 247 -2.02 33.45 -15.29
N GLU A 248 -2.44 34.10 -16.37
CA GLU A 248 -3.71 34.84 -16.44
C GLU A 248 -4.92 33.93 -16.18
N PHE A 249 -4.96 32.77 -16.87
CA PHE A 249 -6.03 31.81 -16.69
C PHE A 249 -6.11 31.31 -15.24
N TRP A 250 -4.98 30.88 -14.67
CA TRP A 250 -4.93 30.34 -13.32
C TRP A 250 -5.15 31.41 -12.24
N GLY A 251 -4.74 32.65 -12.49
CA GLY A 251 -5.00 33.80 -11.63
C GLY A 251 -6.48 34.15 -11.55
N LYS A 252 -7.22 34.07 -12.66
CA LYS A 252 -8.67 34.28 -12.69
C LYS A 252 -9.45 33.11 -12.09
N HIS A 253 -8.94 31.88 -12.22
CA HIS A 253 -9.64 30.66 -11.83
C HIS A 253 -8.92 29.89 -10.71
N GLN A 254 -8.39 30.58 -9.70
CA GLN A 254 -7.63 29.97 -8.58
C GLN A 254 -8.38 28.85 -7.85
N TYR A 255 -9.70 28.81 -7.93
CA TYR A 255 -10.55 27.82 -7.27
C TYR A 255 -10.63 26.47 -8.00
N ILE A 256 -10.10 26.34 -9.22
CA ILE A 256 -10.08 25.08 -9.98
C ILE A 256 -9.09 24.10 -9.33
N LEU A 257 -7.86 24.56 -9.07
CA LEU A 257 -6.78 23.78 -8.48
C LEU A 257 -6.42 24.37 -7.11
N GLN A 258 -7.33 24.31 -6.12
CA GLN A 258 -7.02 24.72 -4.75
C GLN A 258 -6.34 23.59 -3.97
N GLU A 259 -5.23 23.88 -3.29
CA GLU A 259 -4.71 23.02 -2.21
C GLU A 259 -5.74 22.97 -1.07
N GLY A 260 -6.06 21.78 -0.58
CA GLY A 260 -6.93 21.59 0.58
C GLY A 260 -6.48 22.42 1.80
N LYS A 261 -7.45 22.93 2.56
CA LYS A 261 -7.28 23.85 3.71
C LYS A 261 -6.35 23.39 4.85
N TYR A 262 -5.71 22.22 4.78
CA TYR A 262 -4.98 21.61 5.88
C TYR A 262 -3.50 21.41 5.53
N ARG A 263 -2.75 22.52 5.55
CA ARG A 263 -1.33 22.67 5.17
C ARG A 263 -0.37 21.60 5.73
N TYR A 264 -0.73 20.85 6.78
CA TYR A 264 0.16 19.87 7.43
C TYR A 264 -0.48 18.49 7.67
N GLU A 265 -1.78 18.29 7.44
CA GLU A 265 -2.40 16.97 7.65
C GLU A 265 -2.01 15.95 6.57
N TYR A 266 -1.51 16.42 5.43
CA TYR A 266 -0.97 15.55 4.39
C TYR A 266 0.20 14.68 4.89
N VAL A 267 0.92 15.13 5.94
CA VAL A 267 2.02 14.37 6.55
C VAL A 267 1.53 13.03 7.12
N LYS A 268 0.32 13.00 7.71
CA LYS A 268 -0.29 11.77 8.24
C LYS A 268 -0.58 10.73 7.15
N LYS A 269 -0.62 11.15 5.87
CA LYS A 269 -0.88 10.26 4.74
C LYS A 269 0.37 9.52 4.25
N PHE A 270 1.56 9.90 4.71
CA PHE A 270 2.80 9.13 4.49
C PHE A 270 3.03 8.05 5.56
N ASP A 271 2.17 7.98 6.59
CA ASP A 271 2.20 6.85 7.50
C ASP A 271 1.77 5.59 6.74
N ASP A 272 2.74 4.77 6.36
CA ASP A 272 2.50 3.43 5.81
C ASP A 272 1.98 2.50 6.92
N ILE A 273 0.65 2.51 7.07
CA ILE A 273 -0.07 1.66 8.01
C ILE A 273 -0.24 0.27 7.38
N ARG A 274 0.76 -0.61 7.58
CA ARG A 274 0.65 -2.03 7.25
C ARG A 274 -0.33 -2.70 8.22
N ARG A 275 -1.51 -3.07 7.70
CA ARG A 275 -2.52 -3.84 8.44
C ARG A 275 -2.35 -5.34 8.15
N LEU A 276 -2.29 -6.14 9.20
CA LEU A 276 -2.17 -7.59 9.08
C LEU A 276 -3.49 -8.21 8.58
N PRO A 277 -3.45 -9.24 7.72
CA PRO A 277 -4.66 -9.82 7.12
C PRO A 277 -5.70 -10.24 8.16
N CYS A 278 -6.97 -9.89 7.95
CA CYS A 278 -8.09 -10.42 8.72
C CYS A 278 -8.19 -11.94 8.43
N CYS A 279 -8.42 -12.77 9.45
CA CYS A 279 -8.44 -14.25 9.39
C CYS A 279 -7.06 -14.95 9.40
N ASN A 280 -5.98 -14.25 9.75
CA ASN A 280 -4.71 -14.90 10.09
C ASN A 280 -4.44 -14.82 11.60
N TRP A 281 -3.95 -15.91 12.17
CA TRP A 281 -3.36 -15.97 13.49
C TRP A 281 -2.08 -15.12 13.53
N ILE A 282 -1.97 -14.26 14.53
CA ILE A 282 -0.80 -13.39 14.72
C ILE A 282 0.10 -14.05 15.76
N VAL A 283 1.36 -14.26 15.40
CA VAL A 283 2.41 -14.68 16.34
C VAL A 283 3.46 -13.58 16.42
N VAL A 284 3.63 -13.00 17.61
CA VAL A 284 4.69 -12.02 17.88
C VAL A 284 5.84 -12.73 18.56
N ARG A 285 6.99 -12.83 17.88
CA ARG A 285 8.22 -13.36 18.45
C ARG A 285 9.07 -12.21 18.98
N ILE A 286 9.40 -12.24 20.25
CA ILE A 286 10.30 -11.30 20.92
C ILE A 286 11.61 -12.02 21.20
N SER A 287 12.75 -11.43 20.81
CA SER A 287 14.09 -11.99 21.05
C SER A 287 15.05 -10.92 21.57
N ALA A 288 15.87 -11.28 22.56
CA ALA A 288 16.87 -10.36 23.09
C ALA A 288 18.02 -10.16 22.09
N CYS A 289 18.31 -8.90 21.76
CA CYS A 289 19.44 -8.52 20.91
C CYS A 289 20.76 -8.59 21.70
N GLN A 290 21.83 -9.01 21.04
CA GLN A 290 23.18 -9.06 21.65
C GLN A 290 23.20 -9.80 23.00
N PHE A 291 22.41 -10.87 23.09
CA PHE A 291 22.19 -11.60 24.34
C PHE A 291 23.50 -12.13 24.94
N ASP A 292 24.47 -12.58 24.14
CA ASP A 292 25.75 -13.06 24.66
C ASP A 292 26.52 -11.99 25.43
N LYS A 293 26.54 -10.76 24.92
CA LYS A 293 27.14 -9.61 25.62
C LYS A 293 26.37 -9.28 26.90
N PHE A 294 25.04 -9.32 26.85
CA PHE A 294 24.20 -9.07 28.02
C PHE A 294 24.38 -10.13 29.11
N SER A 295 24.45 -11.40 28.70
CA SER A 295 24.70 -12.56 29.55
C SER A 295 26.07 -12.51 30.20
N LEU A 296 27.11 -12.06 29.47
CA LEU A 296 28.46 -11.89 30.01
C LEU A 296 28.52 -10.79 31.07
N ILE A 297 27.93 -9.61 30.78
CA ILE A 297 27.93 -8.45 31.69
C ILE A 297 27.24 -8.78 33.02
N HIS A 298 26.15 -9.54 32.99
CA HIS A 298 25.40 -9.91 34.19
C HIS A 298 25.78 -11.31 34.74
N SER A 299 26.85 -11.91 34.20
CA SER A 299 27.38 -13.20 34.62
C SER A 299 26.29 -14.27 34.77
N PHE A 300 25.54 -14.50 33.69
CA PHE A 300 24.54 -15.57 33.66
C PHE A 300 25.21 -16.94 33.54
N ASP A 301 24.61 -17.92 34.19
CA ASP A 301 25.08 -19.29 34.16
C ASP A 301 25.01 -19.90 32.74
N LYS A 302 25.98 -20.75 32.44
CA LYS A 302 26.09 -21.49 31.19
C LYS A 302 26.02 -23.00 31.45
N PRO A 303 25.31 -23.80 30.63
CA PRO A 303 24.63 -23.42 29.39
C PRO A 303 23.32 -22.65 29.57
N ASN A 304 22.69 -22.77 30.75
CA ASN A 304 21.43 -22.12 31.08
C ASN A 304 21.51 -21.45 32.44
N ASP A 305 20.76 -20.36 32.59
CA ASP A 305 20.54 -19.66 33.86
C ASP A 305 19.05 -19.76 34.21
N GLU A 306 18.73 -20.54 35.24
CA GLU A 306 17.36 -20.79 35.66
C GLU A 306 16.65 -19.51 36.11
N THR A 307 17.39 -18.60 36.74
CA THR A 307 16.88 -17.32 37.23
C THR A 307 16.53 -16.41 36.06
N ALA A 308 17.40 -16.36 35.04
CA ALA A 308 17.14 -15.59 33.82
C ALA A 308 15.93 -16.12 33.03
N LEU A 309 15.79 -17.44 32.90
CA LEU A 309 14.63 -18.05 32.25
C LEU A 309 13.34 -17.84 33.06
N SER A 310 13.42 -17.90 34.39
CA SER A 310 12.28 -17.60 35.27
C SER A 310 11.84 -16.15 35.15
N LEU A 311 12.78 -15.21 35.01
CA LEU A 311 12.47 -13.81 34.74
C LEU A 311 11.80 -13.61 33.37
N MET A 312 12.25 -14.33 32.33
CA MET A 312 11.58 -14.34 31.01
C MET A 312 10.15 -14.88 31.12
N ASN A 313 9.93 -15.95 31.89
CA ASN A 313 8.60 -16.53 32.11
C ASN A 313 7.67 -15.60 32.89
N ALA A 314 8.18 -14.91 33.91
CA ALA A 314 7.42 -13.91 34.66
C ALA A 314 7.02 -12.73 33.77
N SER A 315 7.94 -12.28 32.92
CA SER A 315 7.67 -11.23 31.93
C SER A 315 6.61 -11.66 30.92
N ALA A 316 6.65 -12.92 30.47
CA ALA A 316 5.64 -13.50 29.59
C ALA A 316 4.27 -13.66 30.27
N SER A 317 4.24 -13.95 31.57
CA SER A 317 3.00 -14.05 32.34
C SER A 317 2.33 -12.67 32.44
N LEU A 318 3.10 -11.63 32.77
CA LEU A 318 2.63 -10.24 32.77
C LEU A 318 2.19 -9.77 31.38
N MET A 319 2.86 -10.21 30.30
CA MET A 319 2.39 -9.96 28.94
C MET A 319 1.00 -10.54 28.69
N MET A 320 0.74 -11.77 29.15
CA MET A 320 -0.60 -12.37 29.01
C MET A 320 -1.63 -11.68 29.90
N GLU A 321 -1.26 -11.13 31.05
CA GLU A 321 -2.18 -10.30 31.84
C GLU A 321 -2.50 -8.98 31.11
N GLN A 322 -1.48 -8.33 30.54
CA GLN A 322 -1.60 -7.04 29.86
C GLN A 322 -2.33 -7.12 28.52
N PHE A 323 -2.19 -8.24 27.81
CA PHE A 323 -2.83 -8.48 26.52
C PHE A 323 -3.78 -9.69 26.59
N PRO A 324 -5.06 -9.46 26.91
CA PRO A 324 -6.09 -10.51 26.99
C PRO A 324 -6.19 -11.38 25.73
N ASP A 325 -5.91 -10.80 24.57
CA ASP A 325 -5.94 -11.44 23.27
C ASP A 325 -4.83 -12.48 23.06
N ILE A 326 -3.76 -12.48 23.87
CA ILE A 326 -2.72 -13.52 23.81
C ILE A 326 -3.28 -14.80 24.42
N ILE A 327 -3.42 -15.85 23.63
CA ILE A 327 -3.97 -17.14 24.06
C ILE A 327 -2.91 -18.14 24.52
N PHE A 328 -1.69 -18.00 23.99
CA PHE A 328 -0.59 -18.92 24.25
C PHE A 328 0.76 -18.22 24.10
N GLY A 329 1.71 -18.58 24.96
CA GLY A 329 3.10 -18.16 24.89
C GLY A 329 4.02 -19.38 24.89
N TYR A 330 5.08 -19.33 24.09
CA TYR A 330 6.16 -20.31 24.15
C TYR A 330 7.53 -19.63 24.14
N GLY A 331 8.36 -19.91 25.14
CA GLY A 331 9.68 -19.29 25.25
C GLY A 331 10.78 -20.26 25.63
N PHE A 332 11.99 -19.98 25.16
CA PHE A 332 13.21 -20.66 25.55
C PHE A 332 14.43 -19.76 25.26
N SER A 333 15.56 -20.03 25.91
CA SER A 333 16.78 -19.23 25.75
C SER A 333 16.50 -17.73 25.99
N ASN A 334 16.59 -16.91 24.94
CA ASN A 334 16.50 -15.46 24.96
C ASN A 334 15.30 -14.96 24.16
N GLU A 335 14.32 -15.83 23.88
CA GLU A 335 13.19 -15.52 23.00
C GLU A 335 11.86 -16.09 23.50
N TYR A 336 10.78 -15.43 23.11
CA TYR A 336 9.41 -15.75 23.47
C TYR A 336 8.46 -15.47 22.30
N SER A 337 7.62 -16.43 21.94
CA SER A 337 6.58 -16.31 20.92
C SER A 337 5.22 -16.20 21.60
N PHE A 338 4.45 -15.18 21.25
CA PHE A 338 3.09 -14.94 21.75
C PHE A 338 2.08 -15.10 20.62
N VAL A 339 1.11 -16.00 20.81
CA VAL A 339 0.03 -16.28 19.88
C VAL A 339 -1.19 -15.47 20.29
N PHE A 340 -1.68 -14.62 19.41
CA PHE A 340 -2.93 -13.89 19.59
C PHE A 340 -4.11 -14.67 19.00
N GLN A 341 -5.30 -14.52 19.60
CA GLN A 341 -6.55 -15.06 19.08
C GLN A 341 -6.81 -14.61 17.62
N GLU A 342 -7.42 -15.48 16.81
CA GLU A 342 -7.64 -15.25 15.37
C GLU A 342 -8.40 -13.95 15.08
N ASN A 343 -9.43 -13.69 15.89
CA ASN A 343 -10.33 -12.55 15.79
C ASN A 343 -9.81 -11.27 16.47
N THR A 344 -8.54 -11.22 16.90
CA THR A 344 -7.99 -10.02 17.53
C THR A 344 -8.11 -8.79 16.62
N GLU A 345 -8.67 -7.72 17.20
CA GLU A 345 -8.74 -6.39 16.60
C GLU A 345 -7.74 -5.42 17.24
N LEU A 346 -6.78 -5.94 18.02
CA LEU A 346 -5.80 -5.13 18.74
C LEU A 346 -5.11 -4.13 17.80
N TYR A 347 -5.22 -2.85 18.13
CA TYR A 347 -4.73 -1.72 17.32
C TYR A 347 -5.20 -1.74 15.86
N GLN A 348 -6.41 -2.24 15.58
CA GLN A 348 -6.91 -2.44 14.22
C GLN A 348 -5.97 -3.28 13.35
N ARG A 349 -5.23 -4.21 13.98
CA ARG A 349 -4.23 -5.07 13.36
C ARG A 349 -3.07 -4.30 12.70
N ASN A 350 -2.76 -3.10 13.20
CA ASN A 350 -1.60 -2.32 12.78
C ASN A 350 -0.31 -2.97 13.27
N GLU A 351 0.50 -3.48 12.33
CA GLU A 351 1.73 -4.22 12.61
C GLU A 351 2.70 -3.42 13.50
N ARG A 352 2.94 -2.14 13.18
CA ARG A 352 3.90 -1.31 13.91
C ARG A 352 3.49 -1.11 15.37
N LEU A 353 2.19 -0.90 15.61
CA LEU A 353 1.67 -0.71 16.97
C LEU A 353 1.72 -1.99 17.78
N ILE A 354 1.39 -3.14 17.17
CA ILE A 354 1.51 -4.45 17.83
C ILE A 354 2.97 -4.73 18.20
N LEU A 355 3.90 -4.60 17.26
CA LEU A 355 5.33 -4.86 17.47
C LEU A 355 5.95 -3.94 18.53
N SER A 356 5.72 -2.63 18.42
CA SER A 356 6.28 -1.66 19.37
C SER A 356 5.66 -1.79 20.76
N SER A 357 4.36 -2.08 20.85
CA SER A 357 3.70 -2.31 22.14
C SER A 357 4.21 -3.60 22.80
N CYS A 358 4.28 -4.72 22.06
CA CYS A 358 4.72 -5.98 22.63
C CYS A 358 6.19 -5.93 23.10
N SER A 359 7.08 -5.38 22.28
CA SER A 359 8.50 -5.26 22.65
C SER A 359 8.72 -4.33 23.84
N SER A 360 8.05 -3.18 23.88
CA SER A 360 8.18 -2.21 24.99
C SER A 360 7.62 -2.76 26.31
N TRP A 361 6.45 -3.38 26.30
CA TRP A 361 5.88 -4.00 27.50
C TRP A 361 6.73 -5.16 28.01
N PHE A 362 7.21 -6.05 27.13
CA PHE A 362 8.08 -7.15 27.56
C PHE A 362 9.39 -6.63 28.17
N THR A 363 10.00 -5.61 27.56
CA THR A 363 11.19 -4.94 28.09
C THR A 363 10.92 -4.34 29.47
N SER A 364 9.80 -3.64 29.62
CA SER A 364 9.40 -3.02 30.89
C SER A 364 9.20 -4.07 31.98
N PHE A 365 8.45 -5.14 31.70
CA PHE A 365 8.22 -6.22 32.66
C PHE A 365 9.50 -6.91 33.09
N TYR A 366 10.40 -7.18 32.14
CA TYR A 366 11.72 -7.75 32.44
C TYR A 366 12.53 -6.85 33.38
N MET A 367 12.53 -5.54 33.15
CA MET A 367 13.24 -4.58 34.00
C MET A 367 12.58 -4.42 35.38
N MET A 368 11.25 -4.35 35.43
CA MET A 368 10.49 -4.22 36.67
C MET A 368 10.70 -5.42 37.59
N LYS A 369 10.74 -6.62 37.03
CA LYS A 369 10.95 -7.87 37.77
C LYS A 369 12.43 -8.18 38.02
N TRP A 370 13.38 -7.44 37.44
CA TRP A 370 14.80 -7.73 37.57
C TRP A 370 15.27 -7.90 39.02
N LYS A 371 14.93 -6.97 39.92
CA LYS A 371 15.38 -7.01 41.32
C LYS A 371 14.74 -8.13 42.14
N GLU A 372 13.57 -8.64 41.73
CA GLU A 372 12.92 -9.79 42.37
C GLU A 372 13.68 -11.08 42.08
N TYR A 373 14.17 -11.24 40.84
CA TYR A 373 14.90 -12.43 40.40
C TYR A 373 16.41 -12.32 40.65
N PHE A 374 16.98 -11.12 40.53
CA PHE A 374 18.40 -10.84 40.79
C PHE A 374 18.58 -9.75 41.87
N PRO A 375 18.35 -10.06 43.16
CA PRO A 375 18.46 -9.07 44.24
C PRO A 375 19.86 -8.46 44.36
N SER A 376 20.89 -9.29 44.15
CA SER A 376 22.30 -8.93 44.30
C SER A 376 22.97 -8.45 43.02
N LYS A 377 22.33 -8.57 41.85
CA LYS A 377 22.90 -8.08 40.57
C LYS A 377 22.20 -6.77 40.19
N GLU A 378 22.98 -5.72 39.95
CA GLU A 378 22.43 -4.52 39.33
C GLU A 378 22.21 -4.73 37.83
N LEU A 379 21.16 -4.12 37.30
CA LEU A 379 20.91 -4.09 35.86
C LEU A 379 21.81 -3.00 35.26
N VAL A 380 23.04 -3.40 34.88
CA VAL A 380 24.10 -2.48 34.43
C VAL A 380 23.76 -1.84 33.08
N GLN A 381 23.04 -2.57 32.23
CA GLN A 381 22.55 -2.06 30.95
C GLN A 381 21.09 -2.50 30.72
N PRO A 382 20.24 -1.66 30.11
CA PRO A 382 18.88 -2.06 29.80
C PRO A 382 18.88 -3.20 28.76
N PRO A 383 18.00 -4.20 28.91
CA PRO A 383 17.87 -5.24 27.91
C PRO A 383 17.29 -4.63 26.62
N LYS A 384 17.74 -5.13 25.48
CA LYS A 384 17.19 -4.75 24.17
C LYS A 384 16.45 -5.96 23.60
N PHE A 385 15.16 -5.80 23.34
CA PHE A 385 14.34 -6.82 22.70
C PHE A 385 13.89 -6.34 21.31
N GLU A 386 13.96 -7.24 20.34
CA GLU A 386 13.42 -7.07 19.00
C GLU A 386 12.17 -7.93 18.86
N ALA A 387 11.14 -7.39 18.21
CA ALA A 387 9.91 -8.10 17.94
C ALA A 387 9.72 -8.30 16.43
N GLU A 388 9.33 -9.50 16.05
CA GLU A 388 8.93 -9.88 14.70
C GLU A 388 7.48 -10.39 14.74
N VAL A 389 6.72 -10.11 13.68
CA VAL A 389 5.35 -10.62 13.54
C VAL A 389 5.29 -11.65 12.41
N LEU A 390 4.60 -12.76 12.70
CA LEU A 390 4.34 -13.84 11.78
C LEU A 390 2.82 -14.03 11.68
N CYS A 391 2.32 -14.31 10.47
CA CYS A 391 0.90 -14.50 10.22
C CYS A 391 0.64 -15.90 9.64
N TYR A 392 -0.21 -16.68 10.31
CA TYR A 392 -0.54 -18.04 9.87
C TYR A 392 -2.04 -18.16 9.58
N PRO A 393 -2.44 -18.76 8.44
CA PRO A 393 -3.85 -18.77 8.03
C PRO A 393 -4.69 -19.85 8.72
N LYS A 394 -4.06 -20.77 9.47
CA LYS A 394 -4.76 -21.89 10.13
C LYS A 394 -4.12 -22.20 11.49
N PRO A 395 -4.91 -22.60 12.50
CA PRO A 395 -4.40 -22.95 13.83
C PRO A 395 -3.42 -24.13 13.79
N LYS A 396 -3.65 -25.11 12.90
CA LYS A 396 -2.71 -26.23 12.69
C LYS A 396 -1.29 -25.75 12.35
N ILE A 397 -1.16 -24.72 11.52
CA ILE A 397 0.15 -24.17 11.12
C ILE A 397 0.81 -23.46 12.30
N VAL A 398 0.02 -22.83 13.19
CA VAL A 398 0.53 -22.26 14.45
C VAL A 398 1.09 -23.37 15.35
N CYS A 399 0.37 -24.50 15.49
CA CYS A 399 0.86 -25.65 16.26
C CYS A 399 2.13 -26.27 15.65
N ASP A 400 2.21 -26.37 14.32
CA ASP A 400 3.40 -26.84 13.61
C ASP A 400 4.59 -25.91 13.86
N TYR A 401 4.36 -24.58 13.82
CA TYR A 401 5.36 -23.57 14.21
C TYR A 401 5.82 -23.77 15.65
N LEU A 402 4.92 -23.86 16.63
CA LEU A 402 5.27 -24.02 18.05
C LEU A 402 6.05 -25.32 18.29
N SER A 403 5.66 -26.41 17.63
CA SER A 403 6.35 -27.70 17.69
C SER A 403 7.77 -27.61 17.12
N TRP A 404 7.94 -26.91 15.99
CA TRP A 404 9.25 -26.63 15.41
C TRP A 404 10.13 -25.82 16.38
N ARG A 405 9.57 -24.81 17.05
CA ARG A 405 10.27 -24.02 18.09
C ARG A 405 10.70 -24.86 19.28
N GLN A 406 9.90 -25.84 19.69
CA GLN A 406 10.28 -26.77 20.75
C GLN A 406 11.36 -27.76 20.34
N ALA A 407 11.34 -28.22 19.09
CA ALA A 407 12.43 -29.01 18.54
C ALA A 407 13.75 -28.21 18.48
N GLU A 408 13.69 -26.93 18.10
CA GLU A 408 14.85 -26.03 18.15
C GLU A 408 15.38 -25.86 19.58
N CYS A 409 14.51 -25.64 20.56
CA CYS A 409 14.88 -25.57 21.97
C CYS A 409 15.65 -26.81 22.41
N HIS A 410 15.12 -28.00 22.13
CA HIS A 410 15.77 -29.26 22.47
C HIS A 410 17.16 -29.38 21.82
N ASN A 411 17.25 -29.14 20.51
CA ASN A 411 18.48 -29.29 19.74
C ASN A 411 19.56 -28.29 20.19
N ARG A 412 19.18 -27.03 20.41
CA ARG A 412 20.10 -25.98 20.87
C ARG A 412 20.55 -26.23 22.29
N ASN A 413 19.64 -26.58 23.20
CA ASN A 413 20.00 -26.84 24.59
C ASN A 413 20.92 -28.06 24.72
N GLN A 414 20.64 -29.14 23.99
CA GLN A 414 21.49 -30.32 23.99
C GLN A 414 22.90 -30.00 23.49
N TYR A 415 23.01 -29.24 22.38
CA TYR A 415 24.30 -28.78 21.87
C TYR A 415 25.05 -27.89 22.88
N ASN A 416 24.38 -26.87 23.43
CA ASN A 416 24.98 -25.95 24.39
C ASN A 416 25.43 -26.67 25.66
N THR A 417 24.68 -27.67 26.10
CA THR A 417 25.05 -28.50 27.26
C THR A 417 26.34 -29.26 27.00
N CYS A 418 26.45 -29.94 25.85
CA CYS A 418 27.72 -30.59 25.47
C CYS A 418 28.87 -29.58 25.36
N PHE A 419 28.62 -28.44 24.70
CA PHE A 419 29.62 -27.42 24.46
C PHE A 419 30.20 -26.88 25.76
N TRP A 420 29.35 -26.43 26.68
CA TRP A 420 29.81 -25.85 27.94
C TRP A 420 30.40 -26.90 28.88
N MET A 421 29.99 -28.17 28.82
CA MET A 421 30.65 -29.24 29.56
C MET A 421 32.07 -29.51 29.05
N LEU A 422 32.28 -29.49 27.73
CA LEU A 422 33.62 -29.59 27.14
C LEU A 422 34.50 -28.41 27.57
N VAL A 423 34.00 -27.19 27.46
CA VAL A 423 34.72 -25.97 27.86
C VAL A 423 35.05 -25.99 29.36
N LYS A 424 34.09 -26.33 30.22
CA LYS A 424 34.32 -26.47 31.68
C LYS A 424 35.30 -27.59 32.03
N SER A 425 35.45 -28.60 31.16
CA SER A 425 36.44 -29.68 31.31
C SER A 425 37.85 -29.31 30.84
N GLY A 426 38.05 -28.07 30.40
CA GLY A 426 39.36 -27.54 29.98
C GLY A 426 39.62 -27.56 28.47
N GLU A 427 38.62 -27.88 27.65
CA GLU A 427 38.75 -27.76 26.19
C GLU A 427 38.59 -26.29 25.74
N ASP A 428 39.36 -25.89 24.73
CA ASP A 428 39.16 -24.60 24.07
C ASP A 428 37.82 -24.55 23.32
N GLU A 429 37.20 -23.37 23.21
CA GLU A 429 35.91 -23.18 22.53
C GLU A 429 35.94 -23.65 21.07
N ASN A 430 37.04 -23.41 20.34
CA ASN A 430 37.15 -23.86 18.95
C ASN A 430 37.21 -25.38 18.86
N LYS A 431 37.91 -26.01 19.81
CA LYS A 431 38.03 -27.46 19.88
C LYS A 431 36.71 -28.10 20.28
N ALA A 432 35.96 -27.51 21.21
CA ALA A 432 34.61 -27.95 21.56
C ALA A 432 33.66 -27.86 20.36
N ASN A 433 33.74 -26.78 19.57
CA ASN A 433 32.97 -26.64 18.33
C ASN A 433 33.30 -27.74 17.30
N GLU A 434 34.58 -28.04 17.08
CA GLU A 434 35.00 -29.10 16.15
C GLU A 434 34.59 -30.50 16.63
N ILE A 435 34.64 -30.78 17.94
CA ILE A 435 34.16 -32.06 18.52
C ILE A 435 32.67 -32.26 18.26
N LEU A 436 31.88 -31.18 18.35
CA LEU A 436 30.42 -31.26 18.19
C LEU A 436 29.96 -31.11 16.75
N LYS A 437 30.86 -30.79 15.83
CA LYS A 437 30.55 -30.57 14.42
C LYS A 437 30.10 -31.86 13.76
N GLY A 438 28.94 -31.82 13.09
CA GLY A 438 28.37 -32.98 12.41
C GLY A 438 27.78 -34.07 13.33
N THR A 439 27.77 -33.86 14.65
CA THR A 439 27.23 -34.84 15.60
C THR A 439 25.69 -34.85 15.61
N LEU A 440 25.12 -36.05 15.66
CA LEU A 440 23.68 -36.28 15.82
C LEU A 440 23.27 -36.15 17.30
N SER A 441 21.95 -36.07 17.55
CA SER A 441 21.42 -36.01 18.92
C SER A 441 21.82 -37.23 19.78
N LYS A 442 21.92 -38.42 19.17
CA LYS A 442 22.38 -39.64 19.85
C LYS A 442 23.84 -39.52 20.30
N ASP A 443 24.71 -39.04 19.40
CA ASP A 443 26.14 -38.87 19.67
C ASP A 443 26.38 -37.87 20.81
N LYS A 444 25.59 -36.79 20.85
CA LYS A 444 25.62 -35.79 21.94
C LYS A 444 25.23 -36.40 23.29
N ASN A 445 24.18 -37.22 23.33
CA ASN A 445 23.79 -37.94 24.55
C ASN A 445 24.86 -38.93 25.01
N GLU A 446 25.46 -39.66 24.08
CA GLU A 446 26.54 -40.61 24.36
C GLU A 446 27.78 -39.88 24.90
N LEU A 447 28.15 -38.74 24.31
CA LEU A 447 29.24 -37.89 24.78
C LEU A 447 29.00 -37.39 26.21
N LEU A 448 27.79 -36.92 26.52
CA LEU A 448 27.45 -36.48 27.87
C LEU A 448 27.53 -37.62 28.89
N PHE A 449 27.06 -38.81 28.50
CA PHE A 449 27.05 -39.96 29.38
C PHE A 449 28.46 -40.53 29.61
N GLN A 450 29.24 -40.75 28.57
CA GLN A 450 30.55 -41.38 28.68
C GLN A 450 31.60 -40.45 29.31
N ARG A 451 31.63 -39.18 28.90
CA ARG A 451 32.69 -38.25 29.32
C ARG A 451 32.37 -37.54 30.64
N PHE A 452 31.10 -37.29 30.91
CA PHE A 452 30.67 -36.49 32.06
C PHE A 452 29.72 -37.22 33.01
N GLN A 453 29.42 -38.50 32.77
CA GLN A 453 28.46 -39.30 33.55
C GLN A 453 27.09 -38.62 33.71
N MET A 454 26.70 -37.82 32.71
CA MET A 454 25.50 -36.99 32.76
C MET A 454 24.45 -37.51 31.79
N ASN A 455 23.23 -37.74 32.31
CA ASN A 455 22.08 -38.10 31.49
C ASN A 455 21.27 -36.84 31.18
N TYR A 456 21.26 -36.42 29.91
CA TYR A 456 20.51 -35.24 29.47
C TYR A 456 19.03 -35.30 29.85
N ASN A 457 18.39 -36.49 29.88
CA ASN A 457 16.98 -36.59 30.25
C ASN A 457 16.68 -36.21 31.70
N ASN A 458 17.70 -36.18 32.57
CA ASN A 458 17.58 -35.75 33.95
C ASN A 458 17.71 -34.23 34.10
N GLU A 459 18.10 -33.50 33.03
CA GLU A 459 18.11 -32.04 33.05
C GLU A 459 16.71 -31.48 33.31
N PRO A 460 16.61 -30.32 33.98
CA PRO A 460 15.35 -29.64 34.20
C PRO A 460 14.51 -29.51 32.93
N ALA A 461 13.21 -29.80 33.05
CA ALA A 461 12.29 -29.76 31.91
C ALA A 461 12.25 -28.36 31.25
N MET A 462 12.42 -27.29 32.03
CA MET A 462 12.51 -25.91 31.55
C MET A 462 13.61 -25.74 30.48
N PHE A 463 14.77 -26.39 30.65
CA PHE A 463 15.88 -26.29 29.70
C PHE A 463 15.65 -27.15 28.46
N ARG A 464 15.03 -28.33 28.65
CA ARG A 464 14.84 -29.31 27.57
C ARG A 464 13.64 -29.05 26.69
N LYS A 465 12.58 -28.49 27.26
CA LYS A 465 11.26 -28.34 26.64
C LYS A 465 10.82 -26.89 26.51
N GLY A 466 11.55 -25.95 27.12
CA GLY A 466 11.15 -24.56 27.19
C GLY A 466 9.95 -24.34 28.13
N SER A 467 9.32 -23.19 28.00
CA SER A 467 8.21 -22.75 28.83
C SER A 467 6.97 -22.51 27.98
N CYS A 468 5.89 -23.22 28.29
CA CYS A 468 4.56 -23.02 27.74
C CYS A 468 3.76 -22.17 28.73
N THR A 469 3.28 -21.01 28.30
CA THR A 469 2.51 -20.08 29.11
C THR A 469 1.11 -19.95 28.55
N TYR A 470 0.09 -20.24 29.35
CA TYR A 470 -1.31 -20.20 28.90
C TYR A 470 -2.27 -19.98 30.08
N ARG A 471 -3.49 -19.53 29.78
CA ARG A 471 -4.50 -19.31 30.81
C ARG A 471 -5.18 -20.61 31.20
N GLN A 472 -5.27 -20.87 32.50
CA GLN A 472 -6.04 -21.98 33.08
C GLN A 472 -7.16 -21.45 33.97
N LYS A 473 -8.26 -22.20 34.07
CA LYS A 473 -9.33 -21.89 35.03
C LYS A 473 -8.90 -22.33 36.42
N VAL A 474 -9.01 -21.44 37.41
CA VAL A 474 -8.72 -21.76 38.81
C VAL A 474 -10.03 -21.71 39.62
N LYS A 475 -10.29 -22.74 40.42
CA LYS A 475 -11.36 -22.72 41.43
C LYS A 475 -10.84 -22.07 42.70
N VAL A 476 -11.34 -20.88 43.02
CA VAL A 476 -10.96 -20.15 44.24
C VAL A 476 -11.99 -20.47 45.34
N SER A 477 -11.77 -21.57 46.08
CA SER A 477 -12.56 -22.08 47.23
C SER A 477 -13.96 -22.67 46.94
N GLU A 478 -14.44 -23.54 47.84
CA GLU A 478 -15.71 -24.30 47.71
C GLU A 478 -16.98 -23.44 47.86
N ASP A 479 -16.90 -22.23 48.44
CA ASP A 479 -18.08 -21.45 48.82
C ASP A 479 -18.36 -20.17 47.97
N VAL A 480 -17.47 -19.78 47.04
CA VAL A 480 -17.72 -18.65 46.13
C VAL A 480 -17.16 -18.95 44.73
N VAL A 481 -18.02 -19.39 43.81
CA VAL A 481 -17.66 -19.56 42.40
C VAL A 481 -17.54 -18.18 41.73
N ARG A 482 -16.35 -17.59 41.79
CA ARG A 482 -15.90 -16.63 40.78
C ARG A 482 -14.92 -17.35 39.86
N ASP A 483 -15.29 -17.50 38.59
CA ASP A 483 -14.42 -18.04 37.54
C ASP A 483 -13.23 -17.06 37.32
N GLY A 484 -12.12 -17.32 38.01
CA GLY A 484 -10.85 -16.64 37.78
C GLY A 484 -10.00 -17.37 36.74
N TRP A 485 -9.38 -16.63 35.83
CA TRP A 485 -8.34 -17.15 34.95
C TRP A 485 -6.98 -16.78 35.52
N ASP A 486 -6.10 -17.76 35.65
CA ASP A 486 -4.71 -17.57 36.08
C ASP A 486 -3.76 -17.94 34.93
N VAL A 487 -2.59 -17.31 34.86
CA VAL A 487 -1.59 -17.59 33.84
C VAL A 487 -0.64 -18.68 34.35
N ALA A 488 -0.75 -19.87 33.78
CA ALA A 488 0.11 -20.99 34.11
C ALA A 488 1.37 -21.00 33.24
N VAL A 489 2.52 -21.29 33.86
CA VAL A 489 3.77 -21.62 33.16
C VAL A 489 4.06 -23.10 33.39
N THR A 490 4.20 -23.87 32.32
CA THR A 490 4.49 -25.32 32.38
C THR A 490 5.62 -25.71 31.43
N HIS A 491 6.36 -26.76 31.77
CA HIS A 491 7.52 -27.23 31.01
C HIS A 491 7.24 -28.63 30.45
N VAL A 492 6.36 -28.70 29.45
CA VAL A 492 5.82 -29.95 28.91
C VAL A 492 6.02 -30.05 27.40
N ASP A 493 5.93 -31.26 26.87
CA ASP A 493 5.99 -31.52 25.43
C ASP A 493 4.70 -31.05 24.75
N MET A 494 4.81 -30.25 23.68
CA MET A 494 3.69 -29.74 22.88
C MET A 494 3.25 -30.74 21.80
N GLY A 495 3.29 -32.04 22.11
CA GLY A 495 2.80 -33.10 21.24
C GLY A 495 1.26 -33.10 21.09
N PRO A 496 0.70 -34.01 20.28
CA PRO A 496 -0.75 -34.09 20.04
C PRO A 496 -1.59 -34.22 21.33
N ASP A 497 -1.07 -34.89 22.35
CA ASP A 497 -1.75 -35.04 23.65
C ASP A 497 -1.89 -33.74 24.41
N PHE A 498 -0.91 -32.84 24.30
CA PHE A 498 -0.98 -31.54 24.93
C PHE A 498 -2.12 -30.72 24.33
N TRP A 499 -2.18 -30.62 23.00
CA TRP A 499 -3.23 -29.86 22.30
C TRP A 499 -4.62 -30.47 22.50
N ARG A 500 -4.73 -31.81 22.59
CA ARG A 500 -5.99 -32.49 22.94
C ARG A 500 -6.49 -32.15 24.34
N LYS A 501 -5.59 -32.07 25.33
CA LYS A 501 -5.95 -31.70 26.71
C LYS A 501 -6.27 -30.21 26.86
N HIS A 502 -5.74 -29.38 25.98
CA HIS A 502 -5.88 -27.92 26.03
C HIS A 502 -6.61 -27.37 24.80
N ILE A 503 -7.64 -28.09 24.32
CA ILE A 503 -8.38 -27.74 23.09
C ILE A 503 -8.98 -26.32 23.16
N TYR A 504 -9.33 -25.88 24.37
CA TYR A 504 -9.87 -24.56 24.68
C TYR A 504 -8.92 -23.39 24.36
N ILE A 505 -7.64 -23.65 24.10
CA ILE A 505 -6.66 -22.61 23.74
C ILE A 505 -6.96 -22.04 22.35
N PHE A 506 -7.36 -22.90 21.39
CA PHE A 506 -7.65 -22.49 20.01
C PHE A 506 -9.15 -22.47 19.67
N ASP A 507 -10.01 -23.08 20.49
CA ASP A 507 -11.48 -23.17 20.28
C ASP A 507 -12.30 -22.03 20.93
N LYS A 508 -11.74 -20.81 21.07
CA LYS A 508 -12.45 -19.66 21.68
C LYS A 508 -12.91 -18.61 20.69
#